data_AF-A0A955FHR9-F1
#
_entry.id   AF-A0A955FHR9-F1
#
_cell.length_a   1.000
_cell.length_b   1.000
_cell.length_c   1.000
_cell.angle_alpha   90.00
_cell.angle_beta   90.00
_cell.angle_gamma   90.00
#
_symmetry.space_group_name_H-M   'P 1'
#
loop_
_entity.id
_entity.type
_entity.pdbx_description
1 polymer ?
#
loop_
_entity_poly.entity_id
_entity_poly.type
_entity_poly.pdbx_seq_one_letter_code
_entity_poly.pdbx_strand_id
1 'polypeptide(L)'
;MDHFTPEAKQKVIESDKKLAHVVLIATKPDIIKQAPVYHELKKRGELVLLCHTGQHYDFRYSGGMMEEFGITPDILLHIEGSLNAKIAQMVERFGEVIEWLHEQGKTPIPYIHGDTSTSMAIGLGSFMHRVSCAHVEAGIRTLTPKREVYEKFYTDFKAGNFNWDEYYSAMQQRENFEQGSMEPFPEQYNTRVSEAATGYHAAAVELDREFMLAEGFSPSTISVVGNTVADAMQV
;
A
#
# COMPACT_ATOMS: atom_id res chain seq x y z
N MET A 1 24.32 0.45 3.38
CA MET A 1 24.34 -0.82 4.17
C MET A 1 23.95 -1.93 3.21
N ASP A 2 24.36 -3.19 3.39
CA ASP A 2 23.89 -4.24 2.47
C ASP A 2 22.49 -4.69 2.86
N HIS A 3 21.47 -4.26 2.12
CA HIS A 3 20.06 -4.55 2.44
C HIS A 3 19.59 -5.91 1.92
N PHE A 4 20.31 -6.51 0.98
CA PHE A 4 19.92 -7.77 0.36
C PHE A 4 20.51 -8.95 1.12
N THR A 5 19.76 -10.04 1.20
CA THR A 5 20.37 -11.32 1.60
C THR A 5 21.32 -11.82 0.51
N PRO A 6 22.34 -12.64 0.86
CA PRO A 6 23.22 -13.26 -0.14
C PRO A 6 22.45 -14.04 -1.21
N GLU A 7 21.41 -14.78 -0.80
CA GLU A 7 20.56 -15.57 -1.69
C GLU A 7 19.77 -14.66 -2.65
N ALA A 8 19.26 -13.52 -2.17
CA ALA A 8 18.56 -12.55 -2.99
C ALA A 8 19.47 -11.93 -4.05
N LYS A 9 20.73 -11.61 -3.68
CA LYS A 9 21.70 -11.10 -4.66
C LYS A 9 21.97 -12.10 -5.75
N GLN A 10 22.23 -13.35 -5.38
CA GLN A 10 22.49 -14.43 -6.33
C GLN A 10 21.29 -14.61 -7.27
N LYS A 11 20.07 -14.67 -6.73
CA LYS A 11 18.82 -14.75 -7.49
C LYS A 11 18.67 -13.63 -8.53
N VAL A 12 19.01 -12.39 -8.18
CA VAL A 12 18.93 -11.25 -9.11
C VAL A 12 19.98 -11.36 -10.22
N ILE A 13 21.22 -11.68 -9.86
CA ILE A 13 22.35 -11.77 -10.79
C ILE A 13 22.14 -12.91 -11.81
N GLU A 14 21.63 -14.05 -11.35
CA GLU A 14 21.41 -15.23 -12.21
C GLU A 14 20.15 -15.14 -13.05
N SER A 15 19.19 -14.28 -12.70
CA SER A 15 17.93 -14.16 -13.45
C SER A 15 18.13 -13.51 -14.82
N ASP A 16 17.48 -14.07 -15.83
CA ASP A 16 17.38 -13.50 -17.18
C ASP A 16 16.28 -12.42 -17.31
N LYS A 17 15.40 -12.31 -16.30
CA LYS A 17 14.31 -11.33 -16.27
C LYS A 17 14.87 -9.91 -16.16
N LYS A 18 14.37 -9.02 -17.02
CA LYS A 18 14.70 -7.60 -16.96
C LYS A 18 13.94 -6.88 -15.85
N LEU A 19 12.67 -7.24 -15.63
CA LEU A 19 11.84 -6.64 -14.59
C LEU A 19 12.15 -7.31 -13.25
N ALA A 20 12.31 -6.50 -12.21
CA ALA A 20 12.41 -6.96 -10.83
C ALA A 20 11.21 -6.43 -10.03
N HIS A 21 10.26 -7.30 -9.74
CA HIS A 21 9.07 -6.96 -8.96
C HIS A 21 9.46 -6.90 -7.49
N VAL A 22 9.36 -5.74 -6.83
CA VAL A 22 9.76 -5.58 -5.43
C VAL A 22 8.49 -5.38 -4.61
N VAL A 23 8.06 -6.42 -3.88
CA VAL A 23 6.85 -6.38 -3.06
C VAL A 23 7.19 -5.85 -1.68
N LEU A 24 6.63 -4.71 -1.29
CA LEU A 24 6.92 -4.05 -0.03
C LEU A 24 5.95 -4.53 1.06
N ILE A 25 6.52 -4.92 2.20
CA ILE A 25 5.79 -5.28 3.41
C ILE A 25 6.36 -4.54 4.63
N ALA A 26 5.49 -4.16 5.56
CA ALA A 26 5.90 -3.50 6.80
C ALA A 26 5.07 -3.98 7.99
N THR A 27 3.74 -3.89 7.88
CA THR A 27 2.80 -4.23 8.96
C THR A 27 2.09 -5.55 8.70
N LYS A 28 1.41 -6.12 9.70
CA LYS A 28 0.59 -7.34 9.49
C LYS A 28 -0.46 -7.19 8.39
N PRO A 29 -1.26 -6.11 8.35
CA PRO A 29 -2.21 -5.92 7.26
C PRO A 29 -1.52 -5.93 5.88
N ASP A 30 -0.35 -5.31 5.76
CA ASP A 30 0.41 -5.33 4.50
C ASP A 30 0.84 -6.75 4.13
N ILE A 31 1.35 -7.52 5.11
CA ILE A 31 1.77 -8.91 4.89
C ILE A 31 0.61 -9.75 4.34
N ILE A 32 -0.55 -9.68 5.00
CA ILE A 32 -1.76 -10.45 4.62
C ILE A 32 -2.19 -10.09 3.19
N LYS A 33 -2.22 -8.80 2.85
CA LYS A 33 -2.73 -8.32 1.56
C LYS A 33 -1.72 -8.40 0.42
N GLN A 34 -0.42 -8.38 0.70
CA GLN A 34 0.63 -8.47 -0.31
C GLN A 34 1.11 -9.91 -0.57
N ALA A 35 0.91 -10.84 0.37
CA ALA A 35 1.28 -12.24 0.18
C ALA A 35 0.65 -12.88 -1.07
N PRO A 36 -0.65 -12.71 -1.39
CA PRO A 36 -1.23 -13.22 -2.63
C PRO A 36 -0.54 -12.67 -3.89
N VAL A 37 -0.21 -11.38 -3.89
CA VAL A 37 0.48 -10.72 -5.01
C VAL A 37 1.88 -11.31 -5.20
N TYR A 38 2.63 -11.47 -4.10
CA TYR A 38 3.96 -12.08 -4.10
C TYR A 38 3.93 -13.51 -4.65
N HIS A 39 3.01 -14.35 -4.17
CA HIS A 39 2.93 -15.74 -4.60
C HIS A 39 2.46 -15.90 -6.05
N GLU A 40 1.52 -15.07 -6.50
CA GLU A 40 1.08 -15.09 -7.90
C GLU A 40 2.21 -14.66 -8.85
N LEU A 41 3.01 -13.65 -8.48
CA LEU A 41 4.22 -13.26 -9.25
C LEU A 41 5.25 -14.40 -9.30
N LYS A 42 5.49 -15.10 -8.17
CA LYS A 42 6.37 -16.27 -8.13
C LYS A 42 5.87 -17.40 -9.01
N LYS A 43 4.58 -17.70 -8.95
CA LYS A 43 3.93 -18.76 -9.73
C LYS A 43 4.04 -18.50 -11.23
N ARG A 44 4.02 -17.24 -11.65
CA ARG A 44 4.25 -16.82 -13.05
C ARG A 44 5.73 -16.89 -13.48
N GLY A 45 6.64 -17.21 -12.56
CA GLY A 45 8.07 -17.29 -12.83
C GLY A 45 8.72 -15.92 -13.02
N GLU A 46 8.18 -14.87 -12.41
CA GLU A 46 8.79 -13.55 -12.44
C GLU A 46 9.93 -13.41 -11.43
N LEU A 47 10.87 -12.51 -11.71
CA LEU A 47 11.87 -12.11 -10.72
C LEU A 47 11.18 -11.20 -9.70
N VAL A 48 10.81 -11.80 -8.57
CA VAL A 48 10.14 -11.11 -7.48
C VAL A 48 10.99 -11.13 -6.22
N LEU A 49 11.09 -9.99 -5.55
CA LEU A 49 11.82 -9.77 -4.32
C LEU A 49 10.86 -9.27 -3.25
N LEU A 50 10.90 -9.87 -2.07
CA LEU A 50 10.12 -9.39 -0.94
C LEU A 50 10.98 -8.44 -0.10
N CYS A 51 10.56 -7.19 0.01
CA CYS A 51 11.26 -6.17 0.76
C CYS A 51 10.49 -5.83 2.03
N HIS A 52 11.10 -6.10 3.17
CA HIS A 52 10.55 -5.78 4.47
C HIS A 52 11.26 -4.56 5.06
N THR A 53 10.50 -3.58 5.58
CA THR A 53 11.09 -2.36 6.17
C THR A 53 11.97 -2.65 7.39
N GLY A 54 11.82 -3.82 8.01
CA GLY A 54 12.53 -4.20 9.23
C GLY A 54 11.91 -3.60 10.49
N GLN A 55 10.82 -2.83 10.36
CA GLN A 55 10.05 -2.36 11.50
C GLN A 55 9.32 -3.55 12.14
N HIS A 56 9.45 -3.70 13.45
CA HIS A 56 8.75 -4.74 14.21
C HIS A 56 9.02 -6.19 13.76
N TYR A 57 10.29 -6.54 13.50
CA TYR A 57 10.73 -7.92 13.20
C TYR A 57 10.66 -8.89 14.41
N ASP A 58 9.70 -8.69 15.31
CA ASP A 58 9.38 -9.67 16.35
C ASP A 58 8.32 -10.63 15.79
N PHE A 59 8.37 -11.90 16.21
CA PHE A 59 7.39 -12.93 15.85
C PHE A 59 5.95 -12.45 15.99
N ARG A 60 5.66 -11.69 17.05
CA ARG A 60 4.30 -11.20 17.33
C ARG A 60 3.82 -10.16 16.33
N TYR A 61 4.69 -9.43 15.66
CA TYR A 61 4.31 -8.32 14.80
C TYR A 61 4.44 -8.63 13.31
N SER A 62 5.42 -9.44 12.90
CA SER A 62 5.55 -9.83 11.50
C SER A 62 5.88 -11.32 11.33
N GLY A 63 6.72 -11.89 12.20
CA GLY A 63 7.26 -13.24 11.99
C GLY A 63 6.20 -14.36 11.92
N GLY A 64 5.18 -14.33 12.78
CA GLY A 64 4.12 -15.35 12.76
C GLY A 64 3.25 -15.31 11.51
N MET A 65 2.98 -14.11 10.97
CA MET A 65 2.26 -13.98 9.70
C MET A 65 3.15 -14.42 8.53
N MET A 66 4.44 -14.07 8.56
CA MET A 66 5.37 -14.48 7.51
C MET A 66 5.52 -16.00 7.42
N GLU A 67 5.53 -16.70 8.57
CA GLU A 67 5.52 -18.16 8.64
C GLU A 67 4.21 -18.74 8.09
N GLU A 68 3.06 -18.21 8.52
CA GLU A 68 1.73 -18.63 8.05
C GLU A 68 1.59 -18.52 6.53
N PHE A 69 2.07 -17.41 5.95
CA PHE A 69 2.01 -17.18 4.50
C PHE A 69 3.21 -17.75 3.74
N GLY A 70 4.16 -18.42 4.41
CA GLY A 70 5.34 -19.03 3.76
C GLY A 70 6.21 -18.03 3.00
N ILE A 71 6.40 -16.83 3.54
CA ILE A 71 7.18 -15.76 2.92
C ILE A 71 8.44 -15.41 3.72
N THR A 72 9.55 -15.19 3.02
CA THR A 72 10.84 -14.80 3.61
C THR A 72 11.36 -13.56 2.89
N PRO A 73 11.81 -12.50 3.59
CA PRO A 73 12.27 -11.28 2.96
C PRO A 73 13.60 -11.51 2.23
N ASP A 74 13.66 -11.04 1.00
CA ASP A 74 14.87 -10.95 0.18
C ASP A 74 15.68 -9.67 0.53
N ILE A 75 14.97 -8.62 0.98
CA ILE A 75 15.53 -7.31 1.32
C ILE A 75 15.05 -6.87 2.71
N LEU A 76 15.96 -6.37 3.54
CA LEU A 76 15.68 -5.80 4.86
C LEU A 76 16.24 -4.39 4.95
N LEU A 77 15.35 -3.39 5.10
CA LEU A 77 15.77 -1.97 5.15
C LEU A 77 16.24 -1.50 6.54
N HIS A 78 16.08 -2.32 7.58
CA HIS A 78 16.52 -2.04 8.96
C HIS A 78 16.05 -0.69 9.54
N ILE A 79 14.82 -0.27 9.27
CA ILE A 79 14.31 1.06 9.62
C ILE A 79 14.04 1.19 11.12
N GLU A 80 14.57 2.26 11.75
CA GLU A 80 14.42 2.51 13.20
C GLU A 80 14.33 4.00 13.57
N GLY A 81 14.09 4.29 14.85
CA GLY A 81 14.07 5.66 15.38
C GLY A 81 12.69 6.35 15.36
N SER A 82 12.70 7.68 15.41
CA SER A 82 11.51 8.53 15.40
C SER A 82 10.79 8.50 14.04
N LEU A 83 9.53 8.96 13.98
CA LEU A 83 8.73 8.93 12.75
C LEU A 83 9.44 9.61 11.55
N ASN A 84 10.01 10.80 11.76
CA ASN A 84 10.76 11.51 10.73
C ASN A 84 12.05 10.76 10.31
N ALA A 85 12.75 10.15 11.27
CA ALA A 85 13.95 9.35 10.97
C ALA A 85 13.58 8.10 10.16
N LYS A 86 12.45 7.45 10.49
CA LYS A 86 11.93 6.30 9.77
C LYS A 86 11.58 6.64 8.33
N ILE A 87 10.88 7.76 8.10
CA ILE A 87 10.52 8.22 6.75
C ILE A 87 11.78 8.52 5.93
N ALA A 88 12.73 9.28 6.49
CA ALA A 88 13.98 9.61 5.80
C ALA A 88 14.78 8.36 5.42
N GLN A 89 14.91 7.41 6.34
CA GLN A 89 15.59 6.14 6.08
C GLN A 89 14.88 5.30 5.02
N MET A 90 13.54 5.27 4.98
CA MET A 90 12.80 4.53 3.95
C MET A 90 13.07 5.11 2.56
N VAL A 91 13.05 6.43 2.42
CA VAL A 91 13.35 7.12 1.16
C VAL A 91 14.78 6.78 0.71
N GLU A 92 15.76 6.99 1.59
CA GLU A 92 17.19 6.79 1.28
C GLU A 92 17.53 5.33 0.99
N ARG A 93 17.18 4.41 1.88
CA ARG A 93 17.60 3.01 1.80
C ARG A 93 16.88 2.24 0.69
N PHE A 94 15.64 2.60 0.38
CA PHE A 94 14.99 2.03 -0.81
C PHE A 94 15.56 2.61 -2.11
N GLY A 95 16.02 3.87 -2.10
CA GLY A 95 16.83 4.43 -3.17
C GLY A 95 18.08 3.59 -3.45
N GLU A 96 18.84 3.23 -2.42
CA GLU A 96 20.01 2.34 -2.52
C GLU A 96 19.65 0.98 -3.14
N VAL A 97 18.48 0.42 -2.80
CA VAL A 97 17.95 -0.83 -3.40
C VAL A 97 17.69 -0.66 -4.90
N ILE A 98 17.06 0.44 -5.31
CA ILE A 98 16.78 0.75 -6.71
C ILE A 98 18.08 0.92 -7.50
N GLU A 99 19.03 1.69 -6.97
CA GLU A 99 20.34 1.92 -7.61
C GLU A 99 21.06 0.60 -7.86
N TRP A 100 21.13 -0.27 -6.84
CA TRP A 100 21.76 -1.57 -6.99
C TRP A 100 21.06 -2.45 -8.05
N LEU A 101 19.72 -2.46 -8.08
CA LEU A 101 18.97 -3.18 -9.11
C LEU A 101 19.27 -2.66 -10.53
N HIS A 102 19.38 -1.34 -10.69
CA HIS A 102 19.78 -0.74 -11.97
C HIS A 102 21.21 -1.14 -12.36
N GLU A 103 22.15 -1.20 -11.42
CA GLU A 103 23.53 -1.69 -11.67
C GLU A 103 23.54 -3.13 -12.17
N GLN A 104 22.62 -3.97 -11.69
CA GLN A 104 22.44 -5.34 -12.18
C GLN A 104 21.66 -5.43 -13.51
N GLY A 105 21.40 -4.29 -14.16
CA GLY A 105 20.65 -4.22 -15.42
C GLY A 105 19.16 -4.51 -15.30
N LYS A 106 18.60 -4.46 -14.08
CA LYS A 106 17.18 -4.70 -13.81
C LYS A 106 16.38 -3.40 -13.84
N THR A 107 15.10 -3.50 -14.15
CA THR A 107 14.12 -2.42 -14.03
C THR A 107 13.20 -2.75 -12.85
N PRO A 108 13.32 -2.05 -11.71
CA PRO A 108 12.49 -2.32 -10.54
C PRO A 108 11.04 -1.89 -10.78
N ILE A 109 10.11 -2.67 -10.26
CA ILE A 109 8.69 -2.34 -10.15
C ILE A 109 8.31 -2.48 -8.67
N PRO A 110 8.34 -1.38 -7.89
CA PRO A 110 7.96 -1.41 -6.49
C PRO A 110 6.44 -1.55 -6.34
N TYR A 111 5.99 -2.48 -5.50
CA TYR A 111 4.59 -2.64 -5.12
C TYR A 111 4.37 -2.05 -3.73
N ILE A 112 3.76 -0.87 -3.68
CA ILE A 112 3.35 -0.20 -2.44
C ILE A 112 1.89 -0.55 -2.15
N HIS A 113 1.47 -0.42 -0.88
CA HIS A 113 0.16 -0.88 -0.43
C HIS A 113 -0.54 0.14 0.45
N GLY A 114 -1.81 0.40 0.14
CA GLY A 114 -2.72 1.20 0.96
C GLY A 114 -2.19 2.61 1.26
N ASP A 115 -2.44 3.05 2.49
CA ASP A 115 -2.32 4.43 2.96
C ASP A 115 -1.23 4.63 4.02
N THR A 116 -0.27 3.72 4.10
CA THR A 116 0.77 3.74 5.13
C THR A 116 1.87 4.76 4.85
N SER A 117 2.58 5.21 5.89
CA SER A 117 3.79 6.03 5.70
C SER A 117 4.89 5.28 4.95
N THR A 118 4.88 3.94 4.96
CA THR A 118 5.76 3.13 4.12
C THR A 118 5.41 3.27 2.65
N SER A 119 4.13 3.15 2.29
CA SER A 119 3.66 3.39 0.91
C SER A 119 4.12 4.76 0.42
N MET A 120 3.88 5.79 1.22
CA MET A 120 4.27 7.17 0.92
C MET A 120 5.79 7.34 0.75
N ALA A 121 6.58 6.91 1.74
CA ALA A 121 8.03 7.14 1.74
C ALA A 121 8.74 6.36 0.63
N ILE A 122 8.34 5.09 0.42
CA ILE A 122 8.88 4.26 -0.66
C ILE A 122 8.45 4.78 -2.02
N GLY A 123 7.19 5.22 -2.17
CA GLY A 123 6.71 5.90 -3.38
C GLY A 123 7.55 7.13 -3.70
N LEU A 124 7.79 7.99 -2.71
CA LEU A 124 8.62 9.17 -2.87
C LEU A 124 10.07 8.83 -3.27
N GLY A 125 10.69 7.85 -2.60
CA GLY A 125 12.02 7.36 -2.97
C GLY A 125 12.04 6.85 -4.42
N SER A 126 11.09 6.01 -4.80
CA SER A 126 10.97 5.49 -6.17
C SER A 126 10.85 6.61 -7.20
N PHE A 127 10.00 7.61 -6.93
CA PHE A 127 9.82 8.77 -7.79
C PHE A 127 11.11 9.56 -7.99
N MET A 128 11.90 9.78 -6.94
CA MET A 128 13.20 10.46 -7.03
C MET A 128 14.20 9.72 -7.93
N HIS A 129 14.09 8.39 -8.00
CA HIS A 129 14.88 7.54 -8.89
C HIS A 129 14.24 7.30 -10.27
N ARG A 130 13.15 8.02 -10.60
CA ARG A 130 12.39 7.89 -11.87
C ARG A 130 11.82 6.49 -12.08
N VAL A 131 11.45 5.83 -10.99
CA VAL A 131 10.80 4.52 -10.98
C VAL A 131 9.36 4.72 -10.51
N SER A 132 8.40 4.25 -11.31
CA SER A 132 6.99 4.27 -10.95
C SER A 132 6.61 3.05 -10.12
N CYS A 133 5.76 3.24 -9.10
CA CYS A 133 5.22 2.13 -8.33
C CYS A 133 3.98 1.50 -8.99
N ALA A 134 3.69 0.26 -8.59
CA ALA A 134 2.35 -0.31 -8.63
C ALA A 134 1.72 -0.13 -7.24
N HIS A 135 0.57 0.53 -7.15
CA HIS A 135 -0.10 0.80 -5.88
C HIS A 135 -1.26 -0.18 -5.71
N VAL A 136 -1.12 -1.12 -4.79
CA VAL A 136 -2.15 -2.07 -4.38
C VAL A 136 -3.06 -1.38 -3.38
N GLU A 137 -4.39 -1.52 -3.56
CA GLU A 137 -5.39 -0.79 -2.76
C GLU A 137 -5.25 0.74 -2.97
N ALA A 138 -5.15 1.15 -4.23
CA ALA A 138 -5.06 2.55 -4.63
C ALA A 138 -6.42 3.26 -4.62
N GLY A 139 -6.42 4.59 -4.52
CA GLY A 139 -7.61 5.41 -4.71
C GLY A 139 -8.48 5.65 -3.48
N ILE A 140 -8.15 5.08 -2.31
CA ILE A 140 -8.95 5.29 -1.10
C ILE A 140 -8.95 6.79 -0.75
N ARG A 141 -10.16 7.35 -0.60
CA ARG A 141 -10.39 8.68 -0.07
C ARG A 141 -11.49 8.62 0.98
N THR A 142 -11.52 9.61 1.85
CA THR A 142 -12.59 9.71 2.82
C THR A 142 -13.82 10.40 2.27
N LEU A 143 -14.95 9.94 2.79
CA LEU A 143 -16.24 10.57 2.66
C LEU A 143 -16.69 10.96 4.07
N THR A 144 -17.19 12.17 4.21
CA THR A 144 -17.72 12.70 5.47
C THR A 144 -19.24 12.81 5.34
N PRO A 145 -20.03 12.35 6.33
CA PRO A 145 -21.46 12.61 6.32
C PRO A 145 -21.72 14.10 6.22
N LYS A 146 -22.67 14.48 5.36
CA LYS A 146 -23.10 15.88 5.25
C LYS A 146 -23.59 16.38 6.60
N ARG A 147 -23.37 17.66 6.85
CA ARG A 147 -23.72 18.31 8.11
C ARG A 147 -25.15 18.05 8.55
N GLU A 148 -26.12 18.18 7.64
CA GLU A 148 -27.54 17.97 7.92
C GLU A 148 -27.86 16.54 8.35
N VAL A 149 -27.17 15.55 7.79
CA VAL A 149 -27.33 14.13 8.16
C VAL A 149 -26.79 13.91 9.56
N TYR A 150 -25.59 14.44 9.83
CA TYR A 150 -24.98 14.37 11.16
C TYR A 150 -25.83 15.07 12.22
N GLU A 151 -26.29 16.30 11.97
CA GLU A 151 -27.07 17.10 12.91
C GLU A 151 -28.41 16.43 13.26
N LYS A 152 -29.09 15.82 12.28
CA LYS A 152 -30.31 15.04 12.52
C LYS A 152 -30.04 13.93 13.54
N PHE A 153 -29.12 13.03 13.23
CA PHE A 153 -28.86 11.85 14.06
C PHE A 153 -28.27 12.20 15.42
N TYR A 154 -27.43 13.23 15.49
CA TYR A 154 -26.94 13.75 16.75
C TYR A 154 -28.07 14.30 17.63
N THR A 155 -29.03 15.02 17.03
CA THR A 155 -30.20 15.55 17.75
C THR A 155 -31.11 14.41 18.24
N ASP A 156 -31.39 13.42 17.40
CA ASP A 156 -32.17 12.24 17.76
C ASP A 156 -31.53 11.48 18.94
N PHE A 157 -30.19 11.34 18.90
CA PHE A 157 -29.41 10.77 20.01
C PHE A 157 -29.55 11.55 21.30
N LYS A 158 -29.38 12.88 21.24
CA LYS A 158 -29.49 13.76 22.41
C LYS A 158 -30.90 13.77 23.01
N ALA A 159 -31.93 13.54 22.19
CA ALA A 159 -33.32 13.46 22.61
C ALA A 159 -33.73 12.07 23.14
N GLY A 160 -32.87 11.06 23.04
CA GLY A 160 -33.19 9.68 23.42
C GLY A 160 -34.06 8.92 22.41
N ASN A 161 -34.20 9.44 21.19
CA ASN A 161 -35.04 8.90 20.11
C ASN A 161 -34.21 8.33 18.95
N PHE A 162 -32.94 7.98 19.19
CA PHE A 162 -32.05 7.49 18.14
C PHE A 162 -32.56 6.18 17.54
N ASN A 163 -32.76 6.17 16.23
CA ASN A 163 -33.13 4.97 15.49
C ASN A 163 -31.89 4.41 14.76
N TRP A 164 -31.43 3.24 15.21
CA TRP A 164 -30.27 2.56 14.63
C TRP A 164 -30.50 2.09 13.20
N ASP A 165 -31.70 1.62 12.87
CA ASP A 165 -32.02 1.12 11.53
C ASP A 165 -32.08 2.27 10.52
N GLU A 166 -32.62 3.42 10.95
CA GLU A 166 -32.63 4.64 10.14
C GLU A 166 -31.21 5.18 9.92
N TYR A 167 -30.40 5.24 10.99
CA TYR A 167 -29.00 5.66 10.90
C TYR A 167 -28.21 4.74 9.96
N TYR A 168 -28.33 3.43 10.15
CA TYR A 168 -27.68 2.45 9.28
C TYR A 168 -28.08 2.65 7.82
N SER A 169 -29.38 2.74 7.54
CA SER A 169 -29.90 2.95 6.19
C SER A 169 -29.37 4.24 5.56
N ALA A 170 -29.30 5.32 6.34
CA ALA A 170 -28.75 6.60 5.89
C ALA A 170 -27.25 6.52 5.59
N MET A 171 -26.47 5.78 6.37
CA MET A 171 -25.03 5.58 6.14
C MET A 171 -24.73 4.70 4.93
N GLN A 172 -25.71 4.02 4.35
CA GLN A 172 -25.57 3.28 3.08
C GLN A 172 -25.83 4.15 1.83
N GLN A 173 -26.41 5.35 1.99
CA GLN A 173 -26.76 6.21 0.85
C GLN A 173 -25.61 7.17 0.52
N ARG A 174 -25.07 7.09 -0.70
CA ARG A 174 -23.93 7.92 -1.13
C ARG A 174 -24.26 9.41 -1.11
N GLU A 175 -25.49 9.81 -1.41
CA GLU A 175 -25.88 11.22 -1.39
C GLU A 175 -25.82 11.87 0.00
N ASN A 176 -25.75 11.07 1.06
CA ASN A 176 -25.62 11.56 2.43
C ASN A 176 -24.18 11.92 2.80
N PHE A 177 -23.23 11.72 1.89
CA PHE A 177 -21.83 12.01 2.10
C PHE A 177 -21.34 13.10 1.15
N GLU A 178 -20.28 13.75 1.57
CA GLU A 178 -19.46 14.66 0.78
C GLU A 178 -17.98 14.25 0.87
N GLN A 179 -17.14 14.75 -0.04
CA GLN A 179 -15.73 14.39 -0.04
C GLN A 179 -15.04 14.94 1.22
N GLY A 180 -14.43 14.06 2.00
CA GLY A 180 -13.52 14.40 3.09
C GLY A 180 -12.13 14.67 2.55
N SER A 181 -11.42 15.68 3.09
CA SER A 181 -10.13 16.10 2.53
C SER A 181 -8.91 15.76 3.39
N MET A 182 -9.04 15.67 4.73
CA MET A 182 -7.89 15.68 5.64
C MET A 182 -7.77 14.46 6.57
N GLU A 183 -8.88 13.75 6.83
CA GLU A 183 -8.88 12.59 7.71
C GLU A 183 -8.96 11.28 6.90
N PRO A 184 -8.50 10.14 7.45
CA PRO A 184 -7.72 10.05 8.68
C PRO A 184 -6.29 10.61 8.51
N PHE A 185 -5.73 11.11 9.61
CA PHE A 185 -4.36 11.64 9.65
C PHE A 185 -3.41 10.59 10.23
N PRO A 186 -2.28 10.27 9.56
CA PRO A 186 -1.76 10.87 8.32
C PRO A 186 -2.14 10.12 7.03
N GLU A 187 -2.98 9.10 7.09
CA GLU A 187 -3.27 8.16 6.00
C GLU A 187 -3.73 8.85 4.71
N GLN A 188 -4.63 9.84 4.81
CA GLN A 188 -5.14 10.55 3.64
C GLN A 188 -4.04 11.35 2.92
N TYR A 189 -3.05 11.85 3.66
CA TYR A 189 -1.86 12.49 3.08
C TYR A 189 -0.97 11.44 2.40
N ASN A 190 -0.72 10.31 3.06
CA ASN A 190 0.13 9.24 2.54
C ASN A 190 -0.40 8.72 1.19
N THR A 191 -1.69 8.41 1.10
CA THR A 191 -2.29 7.89 -0.14
C THR A 191 -2.10 8.86 -1.30
N ARG A 192 -2.44 10.14 -1.11
CA ARG A 192 -2.31 11.16 -2.16
C ARG A 192 -0.88 11.31 -2.68
N VAL A 193 0.11 11.22 -1.78
CA VAL A 193 1.53 11.28 -2.17
C VAL A 193 1.94 10.00 -2.90
N SER A 194 1.51 8.82 -2.43
CA SER A 194 1.78 7.54 -3.10
C SER A 194 1.27 7.50 -4.54
N GLU A 195 0.08 8.06 -4.79
CA GLU A 195 -0.56 8.06 -6.10
C GLU A 195 0.26 8.86 -7.12
N ALA A 196 0.84 9.99 -6.71
CA ALA A 196 1.71 10.79 -7.56
C ALA A 196 2.99 10.04 -8.00
N ALA A 197 3.43 9.04 -7.23
CA ALA A 197 4.56 8.17 -7.56
C ALA A 197 4.16 6.90 -8.32
N THR A 198 2.87 6.73 -8.63
CA THR A 198 2.32 5.47 -9.13
C THR A 198 2.08 5.50 -10.63
N GLY A 199 2.57 4.44 -11.31
CA GLY A 199 2.35 4.21 -12.74
C GLY A 199 1.18 3.26 -13.02
N TYR A 200 0.81 2.43 -12.04
CA TYR A 200 -0.32 1.50 -12.11
C TYR A 200 -1.08 1.45 -10.78
N HIS A 201 -2.37 1.77 -10.82
CA HIS A 201 -3.26 1.86 -9.68
C HIS A 201 -4.21 0.65 -9.68
N ALA A 202 -4.06 -0.23 -8.69
CA ALA A 202 -4.97 -1.34 -8.44
C ALA A 202 -6.02 -0.90 -7.42
N ALA A 203 -7.11 -0.32 -7.93
CA ALA A 203 -8.27 0.09 -7.14
C ALA A 203 -9.03 -1.14 -6.62
N ALA A 204 -9.47 -1.10 -5.35
CA ALA A 204 -10.22 -2.20 -4.76
C ALA A 204 -11.66 -2.21 -5.28
N VAL A 205 -12.29 -1.04 -5.39
CA VAL A 205 -13.67 -0.88 -5.87
C VAL A 205 -13.79 0.27 -6.87
N GLU A 206 -14.91 0.35 -7.59
CA GLU A 206 -15.17 1.42 -8.56
C GLU A 206 -15.14 2.82 -7.92
N LEU A 207 -15.54 2.94 -6.66
CA LEU A 207 -15.50 4.20 -5.93
C LEU A 207 -14.08 4.80 -5.85
N ASP A 208 -13.07 3.96 -5.61
CA ASP A 208 -11.66 4.39 -5.55
C ASP A 208 -11.19 4.90 -6.93
N ARG A 209 -11.61 4.21 -8.00
CA ARG A 209 -11.35 4.63 -9.38
C ARG A 209 -11.99 5.98 -9.68
N GLU A 210 -13.25 6.19 -9.26
CA GLU A 210 -13.93 7.48 -9.46
C GLU A 210 -13.19 8.63 -8.78
N PHE A 211 -12.66 8.42 -7.56
CA PHE A 211 -11.87 9.45 -6.89
C PHE A 211 -10.60 9.80 -7.64
N MET A 212 -9.83 8.81 -8.09
CA MET A 212 -8.61 9.06 -8.87
C MET A 212 -8.92 9.77 -10.19
N LEU A 213 -10.00 9.39 -10.88
CA LEU A 213 -10.43 10.08 -12.10
C LEU A 213 -10.82 11.54 -11.83
N ALA A 214 -11.52 11.81 -10.73
CA ALA A 214 -11.86 13.18 -10.32
C ALA A 214 -10.62 14.02 -9.97
N GLU A 215 -9.53 13.38 -9.54
CA GLU A 215 -8.25 14.02 -9.25
C GLU A 215 -7.33 14.14 -10.49
N GLY A 216 -7.76 13.64 -11.65
CA GLY A 216 -7.07 13.82 -12.94
C GLY A 216 -6.10 12.69 -13.33
N PHE A 217 -6.11 11.56 -12.63
CA PHE A 217 -5.33 10.39 -13.03
C PHE A 217 -5.86 9.77 -14.34
N SER A 218 -4.95 9.24 -15.15
CA SER A 218 -5.32 8.65 -16.44
C SER A 218 -6.17 7.38 -16.26
N PRO A 219 -7.31 7.22 -16.95
CA PRO A 219 -8.06 5.97 -16.92
C PRO A 219 -7.23 4.75 -17.35
N SER A 220 -6.21 4.93 -18.18
CA SER A 220 -5.35 3.84 -18.67
C SER A 220 -4.39 3.28 -17.62
N THR A 221 -4.19 3.98 -16.50
CA THR A 221 -3.30 3.57 -15.41
C THR A 221 -4.08 3.03 -14.22
N ILE A 222 -5.40 2.91 -14.30
CA ILE A 222 -6.27 2.48 -13.20
C ILE A 222 -7.01 1.22 -13.60
N SER A 223 -6.96 0.19 -12.75
CA SER A 223 -7.76 -1.03 -12.89
C SER A 223 -8.48 -1.32 -11.58
N VAL A 224 -9.77 -1.64 -11.65
CA VAL A 224 -10.53 -2.15 -10.51
C VAL A 224 -10.34 -3.66 -10.45
N VAL A 225 -9.66 -4.14 -9.41
CA VAL A 225 -9.20 -5.53 -9.31
C VAL A 225 -9.75 -6.29 -8.10
N GLY A 226 -10.55 -5.63 -7.25
CA GLY A 226 -10.92 -6.18 -5.95
C GLY A 226 -9.83 -5.93 -4.90
N ASN A 227 -10.12 -6.32 -3.66
CA ASN A 227 -9.17 -6.19 -2.55
C ASN A 227 -8.48 -7.52 -2.28
N THR A 228 -7.15 -7.54 -2.27
CA THR A 228 -6.33 -8.75 -2.10
C THR A 228 -6.51 -9.43 -0.74
N VAL A 229 -7.16 -8.78 0.22
CA VAL A 229 -7.57 -9.42 1.48
C VAL A 229 -8.49 -10.61 1.26
N ALA A 230 -9.30 -10.61 0.19
CA ALA A 230 -10.17 -11.73 -0.15
C ALA A 230 -9.36 -12.95 -0.63
N ASP A 231 -8.27 -12.71 -1.36
CA ASP A 231 -7.35 -13.72 -1.86
C ASP A 231 -6.48 -14.31 -0.75
N ALA A 232 -6.21 -13.55 0.31
CA ALA A 232 -5.38 -14.00 1.43
C ALA A 232 -5.91 -15.26 2.14
N MET A 233 -7.21 -15.55 2.05
CA MET A 233 -7.78 -16.79 2.60
C MET A 233 -7.50 -18.04 1.75
N GLN A 234 -6.92 -17.87 0.55
CA GLN A 234 -6.69 -18.93 -0.44
C GLN A 234 -5.21 -19.24 -0.66
N VAL A 235 -4.32 -18.54 0.06
CA VAL A 235 -2.86 -18.67 -0.03
C VAL A 235 -2.35 -19.70 0.97
#